data_AF-W7WSH1-F1
#
_entry.id   AF-W7WSH1-F1
#
_cell.length_a   1.000
_cell.length_b   1.000
_cell.length_c   1.000
_cell.angle_alpha   90.00
_cell.angle_beta   90.00
_cell.angle_gamma   90.00
#
_symmetry.space_group_name_H-M   'P 1'
#
loop_
_entity.id
_entity.type
_entity.pdbx_description
1 polymer ?
#
loop_
_entity_poly.entity_id
_entity_poly.type
_entity_poly.pdbx_seq_one_letter_code
_entity_poly.pdbx_strand_id
1 'polypeptide(L)'
;MLAAPGLGGRAGEEIVANRPRFRGKRIKEDLASYARLLVDAGLVLGVCDWGFCVYREEYSACLGNAAGPNPARREPSTCARCQNFVVSEQHRPYWAIQVHRCQELLDEPALPLQTLRIVRARLDEARSLVRAIDCGRKESS
;
A
#
# COMPACT_ATOMS: atom_id res chain seq x y z
N MET A 1 5.31 7.84 -4.15
CA MET A 1 6.03 7.10 -5.22
C MET A 1 6.91 6.04 -4.57
N LEU A 2 7.18 4.90 -5.20
CA LEU A 2 8.05 3.85 -4.63
C LEU A 2 9.50 4.30 -4.34
N ALA A 3 9.94 5.44 -4.90
CA ALA A 3 11.20 6.10 -4.53
C ALA A 3 11.12 6.90 -3.22
N ALA A 4 9.92 7.02 -2.61
CA ALA A 4 9.71 7.77 -1.38
C ALA A 4 10.67 7.33 -0.28
N PRO A 5 11.03 8.24 0.63
CA PRO A 5 12.02 7.95 1.65
C PRO A 5 11.46 6.98 2.71
N GLY A 6 10.14 7.00 2.93
CA GLY A 6 9.41 5.97 3.68
C GLY A 6 8.41 5.20 2.81
N LEU A 7 8.47 3.85 2.89
CA LEU A 7 7.47 2.95 2.34
C LEU A 7 6.89 2.09 3.46
N GLY A 8 5.58 1.86 3.41
CA GLY A 8 4.88 0.91 4.27
C GLY A 8 4.22 -0.19 3.46
N GLY A 9 3.57 -1.13 4.16
CA GLY A 9 3.03 -2.35 3.54
C GLY A 9 4.13 -3.38 3.31
N ARG A 10 3.75 -4.64 3.11
CA ARG A 10 4.68 -5.78 3.10
C ARG A 10 5.80 -5.66 2.07
N ALA A 11 5.46 -5.32 0.83
CA ALA A 11 6.49 -5.11 -0.19
C ALA A 11 7.29 -3.82 0.09
N GLY A 12 6.69 -2.81 0.74
CA GLY A 12 7.39 -1.58 1.10
C GLY A 12 8.50 -1.84 2.12
N GLU A 13 8.19 -2.64 3.14
CA GLU A 13 9.15 -3.09 4.16
C GLU A 13 10.31 -3.88 3.53
N GLU A 14 10.00 -4.83 2.62
CA GLU A 14 11.01 -5.60 1.88
C GLU A 14 11.91 -4.71 0.99
N ILE A 15 11.32 -3.74 0.30
CA ILE A 15 12.05 -2.78 -0.56
C ILE A 15 12.98 -1.92 0.29
N VAL A 16 12.52 -1.41 1.44
CA VAL A 16 13.34 -0.58 2.33
C VAL A 16 14.48 -1.41 2.92
N ALA A 17 14.22 -2.63 3.37
CA ALA A 17 15.24 -3.52 3.95
C ALA A 17 16.35 -3.89 2.95
N ASN A 18 15.99 -4.13 1.69
CA ASN A 18 16.93 -4.53 0.64
C ASN A 18 17.43 -3.36 -0.21
N ARG A 19 17.08 -2.11 0.13
CA ARG A 19 17.47 -0.94 -0.67
C ARG A 19 18.99 -0.77 -0.59
N PRO A 20 19.74 -0.90 -1.69
CA PRO A 20 21.16 -0.55 -1.67
C PRO A 20 21.27 0.92 -1.27
N ARG A 21 22.09 1.22 -0.25
CA ARG A 21 22.38 2.60 0.18
C ARG A 21 23.10 3.31 -0.96
N PHE A 22 22.35 3.90 -1.89
CA PHE A 22 22.87 4.63 -3.04
C PHE A 22 23.55 5.91 -2.55
N ARG A 23 24.87 5.84 -2.32
CA ARG A 23 25.73 7.00 -2.12
C ARG A 23 26.13 7.57 -3.48
N GLY A 24 25.22 8.28 -4.16
CA GLY A 24 25.60 8.89 -5.43
C GLY A 24 24.46 9.62 -6.12
N LYS A 25 24.56 10.95 -6.13
CA LYS A 25 23.75 11.96 -6.84
C LYS A 25 22.24 11.87 -6.64
N ARG A 26 21.67 12.96 -6.11
CA ARG A 26 20.23 13.26 -6.16
C ARG A 26 19.79 13.21 -7.61
N ILE A 27 19.30 12.07 -8.07
CA ILE A 27 18.68 12.04 -9.37
C ILE A 27 17.34 12.74 -9.19
N LYS A 28 17.20 13.90 -9.84
CA LYS A 28 15.89 14.47 -10.19
C LYS A 28 15.25 13.54 -11.23
N GLU A 29 15.08 12.27 -10.88
CA GLU A 29 14.51 11.27 -11.76
C GLU A 29 13.00 11.41 -11.66
N ASP A 30 12.45 11.98 -12.72
CA ASP A 30 11.01 12.05 -12.96
C ASP A 30 10.36 10.68 -12.69
N LEU A 31 9.16 10.70 -12.12
CA LEU A 31 8.29 9.56 -11.79
C LEU A 31 8.30 8.48 -12.88
N ALA A 32 8.31 8.90 -14.15
CA ALA A 32 8.34 8.03 -15.30
C ALA A 32 9.61 7.16 -15.39
N SER A 33 10.77 7.66 -14.95
CA SER A 33 12.06 6.96 -15.05
C SER A 33 12.20 5.86 -14.00
N TYR A 34 11.75 6.10 -12.78
CA TYR A 34 11.74 5.08 -11.73
C TYR A 34 10.65 4.02 -11.98
N ALA A 35 9.48 4.43 -12.47
CA ALA A 35 8.45 3.49 -12.91
C ALA A 35 8.95 2.63 -14.09
N ARG A 36 9.67 3.21 -15.06
CA ARG A 36 10.33 2.46 -16.14
C ARG A 36 11.36 1.49 -15.60
N LEU A 37 12.24 1.89 -14.68
CA LEU A 37 13.23 0.98 -14.10
C LEU A 37 12.59 -0.24 -13.41
N LEU A 38 11.44 -0.05 -12.74
CA LEU A 38 10.69 -1.15 -12.13
C LEU A 38 10.02 -2.04 -13.19
N VAL A 39 9.45 -1.45 -14.24
CA VAL A 39 8.88 -2.19 -15.37
C VAL A 39 9.95 -2.96 -16.14
N ASP A 40 11.11 -2.36 -16.37
CA ASP A 40 12.27 -2.96 -17.05
C ASP A 40 12.86 -4.13 -16.23
N ALA A 41 12.70 -4.10 -14.91
CA ALA A 41 13.01 -5.22 -14.01
C ALA A 41 11.91 -6.31 -13.98
N GLY A 42 10.88 -6.21 -14.83
CA GLY A 42 9.78 -7.18 -14.93
C GLY A 42 8.64 -6.98 -13.93
N LEU A 43 8.59 -5.84 -13.22
CA LEU A 43 7.57 -5.57 -12.21
C LEU A 43 6.37 -4.82 -12.81
N VAL A 44 5.17 -5.43 -12.74
CA VAL A 44 3.93 -4.75 -13.11
C VAL A 44 3.47 -3.85 -11.96
N LEU A 45 3.37 -2.54 -12.21
CA LEU A 45 2.93 -1.55 -11.23
C LEU A 45 1.42 -1.31 -11.31
N GLY A 46 0.68 -1.90 -10.37
CA GLY A 46 -0.73 -1.56 -10.19
C GLY A 46 -0.88 -0.31 -9.33
N VAL A 47 -1.12 0.86 -9.94
CA VAL A 47 -1.35 2.13 -9.21
C VAL A 47 -2.82 2.24 -8.80
N CYS A 48 -3.09 2.55 -7.53
CA CYS A 48 -4.42 2.84 -6.99
C CYS A 48 -4.33 3.95 -5.94
N ASP A 49 -5.47 4.58 -5.62
CA ASP A 49 -5.55 5.64 -4.60
C ASP A 49 -5.11 5.16 -3.20
N TRP A 50 -5.27 3.86 -2.93
CA TRP A 50 -4.91 3.26 -1.65
C TRP A 50 -3.49 2.70 -1.61
N GLY A 51 -2.80 2.56 -2.75
CA GLY A 51 -1.44 2.03 -2.76
C GLY A 51 -0.95 1.54 -4.12
N PHE A 52 0.28 1.02 -4.12
CA PHE A 52 0.90 0.39 -5.27
C PHE A 52 0.92 -1.14 -5.13
N CYS A 53 0.82 -1.83 -6.25
CA CYS A 53 1.10 -3.26 -6.36
C CYS A 53 2.43 -3.44 -7.08
N VAL A 54 3.45 -3.97 -6.40
CA VAL A 54 4.70 -4.45 -7.00
C VAL A 54 4.49 -5.93 -7.30
N TYR A 55 3.83 -6.19 -8.43
CA TYR A 55 3.19 -7.47 -8.66
C TYR A 55 4.20 -8.62 -8.84
N ARG A 56 4.01 -9.67 -8.04
CA ARG A 56 4.60 -11.00 -8.19
C ARG A 56 3.47 -12.03 -8.14
N GLU A 57 3.32 -12.84 -9.18
CA GLU A 57 2.19 -13.77 -9.31
C GLU A 57 2.07 -14.71 -8.10
N GLU A 58 3.19 -15.22 -7.61
CA GLU A 58 3.29 -16.12 -6.45
C GLU A 58 2.66 -15.57 -5.15
N TYR A 59 2.61 -14.25 -4.99
CA TYR A 59 2.04 -13.61 -3.79
C TYR A 59 0.69 -12.93 -4.03
N SER A 60 0.04 -13.24 -5.15
CA SER A 60 -1.15 -12.52 -5.61
C SER A 60 -2.39 -12.74 -4.73
N ALA A 61 -2.61 -11.79 -3.81
CA ALA A 61 -3.86 -11.55 -3.08
C ALA A 61 -5.15 -11.68 -3.93
N CYS A 62 -5.09 -11.05 -5.10
CA CYS A 62 -6.24 -10.81 -5.95
C CYS A 62 -6.52 -11.92 -6.97
N LEU A 63 -5.80 -13.05 -6.93
CA LEU A 63 -5.86 -14.08 -7.98
C LEU A 63 -5.52 -13.51 -9.38
N GLY A 64 -4.51 -12.64 -9.43
CA GLY A 64 -3.84 -12.28 -10.67
C GLY A 64 -3.10 -13.47 -11.27
N ASN A 65 -2.66 -13.32 -12.52
CA ASN A 65 -1.94 -14.34 -13.27
C ASN A 65 -0.70 -13.73 -13.97
N ALA A 66 -0.11 -14.45 -14.92
CA ALA A 66 1.03 -13.98 -15.70
C ALA A 66 0.81 -12.64 -16.43
N ALA A 67 -0.45 -12.26 -16.72
CA ALA A 67 -0.78 -10.98 -17.33
C ALA A 67 -0.83 -9.81 -16.33
N GLY A 68 -0.79 -10.09 -15.02
CA GLY A 68 -0.78 -9.08 -13.96
C GLY A 68 -1.86 -9.28 -12.90
N PRO A 69 -2.04 -8.29 -12.01
CA PRO A 69 -3.04 -8.36 -10.95
C PRO A 69 -4.46 -8.33 -11.52
N ASN A 70 -5.39 -9.09 -10.93
CA ASN A 70 -6.78 -9.16 -11.37
C ASN A 70 -7.57 -7.90 -10.94
N PRO A 71 -7.93 -6.98 -11.85
CA PRO A 71 -8.55 -5.71 -11.48
C PRO A 71 -9.91 -5.89 -10.77
N ALA A 72 -10.67 -6.93 -11.11
CA ALA A 72 -12.01 -7.17 -10.54
C ALA A 72 -11.96 -7.60 -9.07
N ARG A 73 -10.81 -8.11 -8.60
CA ARG A 73 -10.60 -8.57 -7.22
C ARG A 73 -9.68 -7.64 -6.42
N ARG A 74 -9.20 -6.55 -7.04
CA ARG A 74 -8.46 -5.52 -6.33
C ARG A 74 -9.43 -4.65 -5.55
N GLU A 75 -9.42 -4.83 -4.25
CA GLU A 75 -10.05 -3.91 -3.31
C GLU A 75 -9.09 -3.59 -2.16
N PRO A 76 -9.30 -2.50 -1.41
CA PRO A 76 -8.36 -2.01 -0.41
C PRO A 76 -7.93 -3.07 0.60
N SER A 77 -8.87 -3.88 1.10
CA SER A 77 -8.60 -4.87 2.13
C SER A 77 -7.77 -6.05 1.61
N THR A 78 -8.10 -6.52 0.41
CA THR A 78 -7.34 -7.53 -0.32
C THR A 78 -5.92 -7.05 -0.60
N CYS A 79 -5.76 -5.78 -1.00
CA CYS A 79 -4.46 -5.19 -1.27
C CYS A 79 -3.65 -5.02 0.02
N ALA A 80 -4.23 -4.46 1.09
CA ALA A 80 -3.59 -4.31 2.40
C ALA A 80 -3.02 -5.64 2.93
N ARG A 81 -3.71 -6.75 2.61
CA ARG A 81 -3.35 -8.11 3.00
C ARG A 81 -2.40 -8.84 2.03
N CYS A 82 -2.05 -8.22 0.91
CA CYS A 82 -1.19 -8.80 -0.12
C CYS A 82 0.30 -8.58 0.20
N GLN A 83 1.18 -9.51 -0.18
CA GLN A 83 2.63 -9.30 0.00
C GLN A 83 3.20 -8.34 -1.05
N ASN A 84 2.53 -8.16 -2.18
CA ASN A 84 2.92 -7.24 -3.25
C ASN A 84 2.58 -5.78 -2.95
N PHE A 85 1.96 -5.49 -1.81
CA PHE A 85 1.37 -4.20 -1.55
C PHE A 85 2.34 -3.22 -0.91
N VAL A 86 2.36 -2.01 -1.44
CA VAL A 86 3.19 -0.89 -0.97
C VAL A 86 2.34 0.35 -0.77
N VAL A 87 2.53 1.03 0.35
CA VAL A 87 1.98 2.36 0.63
C VAL A 87 3.11 3.37 0.85
N SER A 88 2.80 4.63 0.64
CA SER A 88 3.72 5.75 0.87
C SER A 88 2.89 6.94 1.33
N GLU A 89 3.55 8.04 1.69
CA GLU A 89 2.90 9.25 2.23
C GLU A 89 1.72 9.75 1.38
N GLN A 90 1.84 9.68 0.04
CA GLN A 90 0.78 10.11 -0.87
C GLN A 90 -0.56 9.36 -0.68
N HIS A 91 -0.54 8.14 -0.13
CA HIS A 91 -1.74 7.33 0.12
C HIS A 91 -2.32 7.55 1.52
N ARG A 92 -1.62 8.29 2.38
CA ARG A 92 -2.07 8.57 3.75
C ARG A 92 -3.46 9.19 3.80
N PRO A 93 -3.83 10.18 2.96
CA PRO A 93 -5.17 10.77 2.99
C PRO A 93 -6.28 9.74 2.78
N TYR A 94 -6.08 8.79 1.85
CA TYR A 94 -7.02 7.70 1.61
C TYR A 94 -7.26 6.88 2.89
N TRP A 95 -6.19 6.41 3.52
CA TRP A 95 -6.29 5.55 4.71
C TRP A 95 -6.82 6.31 5.93
N ALA A 96 -6.50 7.60 6.09
CA ALA A 96 -7.06 8.44 7.13
C ALA A 96 -8.59 8.60 7.00
N ILE A 97 -9.10 8.77 5.77
CA ILE A 97 -10.54 8.81 5.50
C ILE A 97 -11.19 7.45 5.84
N GLN A 98 -10.53 6.32 5.52
CA GLN A 98 -11.06 5.00 5.88
C GLN A 98 -11.13 4.79 7.40
N VAL A 99 -10.12 5.26 8.15
CA VAL A 99 -10.15 5.24 9.62
C VAL A 99 -11.36 6.02 10.13
N HIS A 100 -11.57 7.24 9.64
CA HIS A 100 -12.68 8.09 10.06
C HIS A 100 -14.04 7.44 9.75
N ARG A 101 -14.26 6.98 8.52
CA ARG A 101 -15.50 6.30 8.12
C ARG A 101 -15.80 5.05 8.96
N CYS A 102 -14.77 4.26 9.28
CA CYS A 102 -14.97 3.08 10.11
C CYS A 102 -15.33 3.47 11.55
N GLN A 103 -14.80 4.57 12.08
CA GLN A 103 -15.17 5.06 13.41
C GLN A 103 -16.64 5.51 13.43
N GLU A 104 -17.06 6.31 12.45
CA GLU A 104 -18.46 6.74 12.31
C GLU A 104 -19.42 5.53 12.27
N LEU A 105 -19.07 4.49 11.52
CA LEU A 105 -19.88 3.27 11.45
C LEU A 105 -19.90 2.48 12.77
N LEU A 106 -18.83 2.51 13.57
CA LEU A 106 -18.83 1.82 14.87
C LEU A 106 -19.67 2.55 15.93
N ASP A 107 -19.88 3.85 15.75
CA ASP A 107 -20.70 4.67 16.64
C ASP A 107 -22.20 4.58 16.29
N GLU A 108 -22.58 3.92 15.19
CA GLU A 108 -23.98 3.72 14.76
C GLU A 108 -24.64 2.56 15.53
N PRO A 109 -25.59 2.84 16.45
CA PRO A 109 -26.19 1.83 17.32
C PRO A 109 -27.08 0.81 16.58
N ALA A 110 -27.54 1.13 15.37
CA ALA A 110 -28.45 0.26 14.61
C ALA A 110 -27.74 -0.84 13.80
N LEU A 111 -26.41 -0.89 13.77
CA LEU A 111 -25.70 -1.86 12.93
C LEU A 111 -25.67 -3.27 13.53
N PRO A 112 -25.91 -4.32 12.71
CA PRO A 112 -25.76 -5.70 13.14
C PRO A 112 -24.34 -6.02 13.64
N LEU A 113 -24.23 -6.93 14.61
CA LEU A 113 -22.94 -7.38 15.17
C LEU A 113 -21.94 -7.85 14.09
N GLN A 114 -22.42 -8.51 13.03
CA GLN A 114 -21.58 -8.94 11.92
C GLN A 114 -20.96 -7.75 11.19
N THR A 115 -21.74 -6.69 10.93
CA THR A 115 -21.26 -5.45 10.32
C THR A 115 -20.20 -4.81 11.20
N LEU A 116 -20.46 -4.69 12.51
CA LEU A 116 -19.49 -4.14 13.47
C LEU A 116 -18.17 -4.92 13.48
N ARG A 117 -18.22 -6.25 13.37
CA ARG A 117 -16.99 -7.09 13.27
C ARG A 117 -16.19 -6.78 12.00
N ILE A 118 -16.86 -6.64 10.86
CA ILE A 118 -16.21 -6.30 9.58
C ILE A 118 -15.58 -4.90 9.68
N VAL A 119 -16.32 -3.94 10.21
CA VAL A 119 -15.86 -2.56 10.37
C VAL A 119 -14.64 -2.48 11.29
N ARG A 120 -14.63 -3.21 12.42
CA ARG A 120 -13.45 -3.29 13.32
C ARG A 120 -12.22 -3.81 12.60
N ALA A 121 -12.36 -4.92 11.84
CA ALA A 121 -11.25 -5.48 11.08
C ALA A 121 -10.69 -4.48 10.05
N ARG A 122 -11.56 -3.73 9.37
CA ARG A 122 -11.16 -2.68 8.42
C ARG A 122 -10.51 -1.48 9.10
N LEU A 123 -11.01 -1.08 10.28
CA LEU A 123 -10.42 -0.01 11.08
C LEU A 123 -9.00 -0.35 11.52
N ASP A 124 -8.79 -1.57 12.03
CA ASP A 124 -7.47 -2.01 12.49
C ASP A 124 -6.45 -2.05 11.34
N GLU A 125 -6.89 -2.51 10.17
CA GLU A 125 -6.09 -2.54 8.95
C GLU A 125 -5.71 -1.12 8.48
N ALA A 126 -6.69 -0.21 8.38
CA ALA A 126 -6.45 1.17 7.98
C ALA A 126 -5.52 1.89 8.97
N ARG A 127 -5.71 1.69 10.28
CA ARG A 127 -4.82 2.22 11.32
C ARG A 127 -3.41 1.66 11.20
N SER A 128 -3.26 0.38 10.90
CA SER A 128 -1.95 -0.25 10.68
C SER A 128 -1.20 0.43 9.53
N LEU A 129 -1.88 0.69 8.42
CA LEU A 129 -1.29 1.35 7.25
C LEU A 129 -0.96 2.82 7.52
N VAL A 130 -1.81 3.57 8.22
CA VAL A 130 -1.49 4.95 8.64
C VAL A 130 -0.24 4.96 9.51
N ARG A 131 -0.13 4.05 10.49
CA ARG A 131 1.07 3.92 11.33
C ARG A 131 2.31 3.58 10.52
N ALA A 132 2.23 2.61 9.61
CA ALA A 132 3.34 2.24 8.74
C ALA A 132 3.85 3.45 7.91
N ILE A 133 2.92 4.24 7.35
CA ILE A 133 3.25 5.46 6.61
C ILE A 133 3.90 6.50 7.53
N ASP A 134 3.33 6.74 8.72
CA ASP A 134 3.83 7.74 9.67
C ASP A 134 5.20 7.37 10.27
N CYS A 135 5.49 6.07 10.43
CA CYS A 135 6.80 5.56 10.83
C CYS A 135 7.84 5.80 9.73
N GLY A 136 7.54 5.47 8.47
CA GLY A 136 8.43 5.73 7.35
C GLY A 136 8.80 7.20 7.18
N ARG A 137 7.91 8.13 7.58
CA ARG A 137 8.20 9.57 7.60
C ARG A 137 9.28 9.95 8.62
N LYS A 138 9.28 9.33 9.80
CA LYS A 138 10.25 9.64 10.89
C LYS A 138 11.67 9.23 10.54
N GLU A 139 11.86 8.17 9.75
CA GLU A 139 13.19 7.71 9.31
C GLU A 139 13.78 8.57 8.18
N SER A 140 12.97 9.46 7.61
CA SER A 140 13.29 10.28 6.43
C SER A 140 13.62 11.74 6.75
N SER A 141 13.48 12.17 8.01
CA SER A 141 13.71 13.54 8.50
C SER A 141 15.04 13.61 9.26
#